data_AF-T1CAF6-F1
#
_entry.id   AF-T1CAF6-F1
#
_cell.length_a   1.000
_cell.length_b   1.000
_cell.length_c   1.000
_cell.angle_alpha   90.00
_cell.angle_beta   90.00
_cell.angle_gamma   90.00
#
_symmetry.space_group_name_H-M   'P 1'
#
loop_
_entity.id
_entity.type
_entity.pdbx_description
1 polymer ?
#
loop_
_entity_poly.entity_id
_entity_poly.type
_entity_poly.pdbx_seq_one_letter_code
_entity_poly.pdbx_strand_id
1 'polypeptide(L)' 'MALSVEAAELLEHFQWMSEAESRTPDPAKRSGIREELADVFLYLILLADKLDIDLLAAAV' A
#
# COMPACT_ATOMS: atom_id res chain seq x y z
N MET A 1 -1.62 -8.27 11.68
CA MET A 1 -2.95 -7.76 11.26
C MET A 1 -2.98 -7.73 9.75
N ALA A 2 -4.15 -7.81 9.10
CA ALA A 2 -4.23 -7.82 7.63
C ALA A 2 -3.44 -6.66 6.98
N LEU A 3 -3.52 -5.44 7.53
CA LEU A 3 -2.74 -4.28 7.07
C LEU A 3 -1.22 -4.53 6.91
N SER A 4 -0.60 -5.25 7.86
CA SER A 4 0.84 -5.53 7.79
C SER A 4 1.18 -6.58 6.73
N VAL A 5 0.22 -7.42 6.35
CA VAL A 5 0.36 -8.42 5.29
C VAL A 5 0.27 -7.72 3.94
N GLU A 6 -0.78 -6.93 3.69
CA GLU A 6 -0.92 -6.19 2.41
C GLU A 6 0.23 -5.21 2.19
N ALA A 7 0.75 -4.59 3.25
CA ALA A 7 1.93 -3.74 3.14
C ALA A 7 3.19 -4.53 2.72
N ALA A 8 3.29 -5.80 3.12
CA ALA A 8 4.38 -6.67 2.69
C ALA A 8 4.18 -7.13 1.24
N GLU A 9 2.95 -7.47 0.83
CA GLU A 9 2.60 -7.84 -0.55
C GLU A 9 2.88 -6.67 -1.52
N LEU A 10 2.52 -5.45 -1.14
CA LEU A 10 2.88 -4.23 -1.87
C LEU A 10 4.39 -4.10 -2.06
N LEU A 11 5.18 -4.30 -1.00
CA LEU A 11 6.64 -4.17 -1.04
C LEU A 11 7.31 -5.30 -1.84
N GLU A 12 6.67 -6.47 -1.96
CA GLU A 12 7.17 -7.58 -2.75
C GLU A 12 7.36 -7.20 -4.23
N HIS A 13 6.50 -6.33 -4.77
CA HIS A 13 6.65 -5.82 -6.14
C HIS A 13 7.96 -5.07 -6.38
N PHE A 14 8.55 -4.49 -5.33
CA PHE A 14 9.74 -3.65 -5.41
C PHE A 14 11.02 -4.34 -4.92
N GLN A 15 10.91 -5.51 -4.28
CA GLN A 15 12.01 -6.14 -3.53
C GLN A 15 13.30 -6.38 -4.35
N TRP A 16 13.18 -6.57 -5.67
CA TRP A 16 14.29 -6.84 -6.59
C TRP A 16 14.51 -5.72 -7.62
N MET A 17 13.83 -4.58 -7.48
CA MET A 17 13.98 -3.45 -8.40
C MET A 17 15.12 -2.54 -7.97
N SER A 18 15.85 -2.00 -8.94
CA SER A 18 16.64 -0.79 -8.73
C SER A 18 15.75 0.43 -8.52
N GLU A 19 16.33 1.51 -8.00
CA GLU A 19 15.62 2.79 -7.83
C GLU A 19 15.07 3.36 -9.15
N ALA A 20 15.78 3.14 -10.26
CA ALA A 20 15.33 3.59 -11.57
C ALA A 20 14.10 2.80 -12.03
N GLU A 21 14.10 1.47 -11.85
CA GLU A 21 12.98 0.61 -12.22
C GLU A 21 11.75 0.86 -11.35
N SER A 22 11.92 1.13 -10.06
CA SER A 22 10.81 1.37 -9.13
C SER A 22 10.02 2.65 -9.44
N ARG A 23 10.63 3.64 -10.10
CA ARG A 23 9.97 4.89 -10.53
C ARG A 23 9.07 4.68 -11.75
N THR A 24 9.40 3.71 -12.59
CA THR A 24 8.65 3.40 -13.83
C THR A 24 8.47 1.89 -13.98
N PRO A 25 7.69 1.25 -13.08
CA PRO A 25 7.46 -0.18 -13.15
C PRO A 25 6.71 -0.52 -14.44
N ASP A 26 7.08 -1.68 -14.98
CA ASP A 26 6.52 -2.25 -16.19
C ASP A 26 5.00 -2.44 -16.07
N PRO A 27 4.22 -2.27 -17.16
CA PRO A 27 2.75 -2.24 -17.10
C PRO A 27 2.12 -3.48 -16.45
N ALA A 28 2.75 -4.65 -16.58
CA ALA A 28 2.31 -5.88 -15.96
C ALA A 28 2.35 -5.81 -14.42
N LYS A 29 3.41 -5.22 -13.85
CA LYS A 29 3.55 -5.03 -12.39
C LYS A 29 2.66 -3.91 -11.85
N ARG A 30 2.32 -2.91 -12.68
CA ARG A 30 1.47 -1.79 -12.27
C ARG A 30 0.07 -2.21 -11.83
N SER A 31 -0.46 -3.35 -12.31
CA SER A 31 -1.76 -3.83 -11.81
C SER A 31 -1.67 -4.33 -10.39
N GLY A 32 -0.72 -5.24 -10.09
CA GLY A 32 -0.51 -5.74 -8.74
C GLY A 32 -0.21 -4.63 -7.75
N ILE A 33 0.73 -3.72 -8.08
CA ILE A 33 1.04 -2.55 -7.24
C ILE A 33 -0.22 -1.73 -6.91
N ARG A 34 -1.12 -1.55 -7.88
CA ARG A 34 -2.37 -0.81 -7.68
C ARG A 34 -3.35 -1.56 -6.78
N GLU A 35 -3.45 -2.87 -6.93
CA GLU A 35 -4.29 -3.75 -6.12
C GLU A 35 -3.81 -3.70 -4.66
N GLU A 36 -2.52 -3.94 -4.42
CA GLU A 36 -1.95 -3.91 -3.07
C GLU A 36 -2.00 -2.52 -2.41
N LEU A 37 -1.83 -1.44 -3.20
CA LEU A 37 -2.06 -0.08 -2.70
C LEU A 37 -3.49 0.13 -2.22
N ALA A 38 -4.48 -0.43 -2.92
CA ALA A 38 -5.87 -0.33 -2.55
C ALA A 38 -6.17 -1.11 -1.27
N ASP A 39 -5.57 -2.30 -1.11
CA ASP A 39 -5.77 -3.14 0.07
C ASP A 39 -5.13 -2.52 1.32
N VAL A 40 -3.91 -2.00 1.22
CA VAL A 40 -3.27 -1.22 2.29
C VAL A 40 -4.15 -0.03 2.70
N PHE A 41 -4.64 0.73 1.72
CA PHE A 41 -5.49 1.89 1.97
C PHE A 41 -6.80 1.52 2.65
N LEU A 42 -7.46 0.45 2.17
CA LEU A 42 -8.71 -0.04 2.71
C LEU A 42 -8.57 -0.46 4.18
N TYR A 43 -7.56 -1.28 4.50
CA TYR A 43 -7.36 -1.69 5.89
C TYR A 43 -6.94 -0.54 6.81
N LEU A 44 -6.22 0.45 6.30
CA LEU A 44 -5.88 1.66 7.07
C LEU A 44 -7.15 2.47 7.41
N ILE A 45 -8.03 2.69 6.44
CA ILE A 45 -9.32 3.36 6.67
C ILE A 45 -10.17 2.58 7.67
N LEU A 46 -10.31 1.27 7.48
CA LEU A 46 -11.11 0.43 8.37
C LEU A 46 -10.56 0.42 9.80
N LEU A 47 -9.25 0.43 9.97
CA LEU A 47 -8.61 0.52 11.27
C LEU A 47 -8.90 1.87 11.95
N ALA A 48 -8.78 2.97 11.21
CA ALA A 48 -9.07 4.30 11.73
C ALA A 48 -10.55 4.47 12.15
N ASP A 49 -11.49 3.98 11.33
CA ASP A 49 -12.92 3.94 11.65
C ASP A 49 -13.18 3.19 12.96
N LYS A 50 -12.55 2.03 13.16
CA LYS A 50 -12.72 1.23 14.38
C LYS A 50 -12.12 1.87 15.64
N LEU A 51 -11.17 2.78 15.47
CA LEU A 51 -10.50 3.49 16.55
C LEU A 51 -11.01 4.92 16.75
N ASP A 52 -12.02 5.35 15.97
CA ASP A 52 -12.55 6.72 15.96
C ASP A 52 -11.46 7.78 15.70
N ILE A 53 -10.59 7.50 14.71
CA ILE A 53 -9.50 8.39 14.30
C ILE A 53 -9.85 9.07 12.98
N ASP A 54 -9.85 10.41 12.97
CA ASP A 54 -9.86 11.20 11.74
C ASP A 54 -8.46 11.17 11.11
N LEU A 55 -8.27 10.31 10.11
CA LEU A 55 -7.01 10.17 9.39
C LEU A 55 -6.58 11.46 8.66
N LEU A 56 -7.54 12.24 8.13
CA LEU A 56 -7.21 13.46 7.41
C LEU A 56 -6.73 14.54 8.36
N ALA A 57 -7.34 14.65 9.54
CA ALA A 57 -6.86 15.56 10.58
C ALA A 57 -5.54 15.10 11.23
N ALA A 58 -5.30 13.78 11.29
CA ALA A 58 -4.09 13.20 11.88
C ALA A 58 -2.87 13.19 10.93
N ALA A 59 -3.08 13.25 9.61
CA ALA A 59 -1.99 13.34 8.64
C ALA A 59 -1.29 14.70 8.75
N VAL A 60 0.02 14.68 9.08
CA VAL A 60 0.89 15.86 9.24
C VAL A 60 1.91 15.96 8.12
#